data_AF-A0A6G2W3P4-F1
#
_entry.id   AF-A0A6G2W3P4-F1
#
_cell.length_a   1.000
_cell.length_b   1.000
_cell.length_c   1.000
_cell.angle_alpha   90.00
_cell.angle_beta   90.00
_cell.angle_gamma   90.00
#
_symmetry.space_group_name_H-M   'P 1'
#
loop_
_entity.id
_entity.type
_entity.pdbx_description
1 polymer ?
#
loop_
_entity_poly.entity_id
_entity_poly.type
_entity_poly.pdbx_seq_one_letter_code
_entity_poly.pdbx_strand_id
1 'polypeptide(L)'
;MAHGETDTATARLSELGAFLRNYPVKSAAGHSYISAEPRATPAAPALPYNPNVENHIRACAQEITQHTLAANPDAGPLPDKVAAYYDWMRENTAHASEEDQFRAEVIEYRQWLEHCLRAGDNETVRKQVRRQPCPACGCWGLMWMRELREAYCTNTECTDRDGFSTHLSLSRLAHAHVTSRRNLRQARAT
;
A
#
# COMPACT_ATOMS: atom_id res chain seq x y z
N MET A 1 59.79 33.46 32.90
CA MET A 1 59.09 33.84 31.65
C MET A 1 58.51 32.57 31.06
N ALA A 2 57.19 32.58 30.89
CA ALA A 2 56.36 31.44 30.53
C ALA A 2 56.49 31.07 29.04
N HIS A 3 56.26 29.79 28.71
CA HIS A 3 55.32 29.33 27.68
C HIS A 3 55.28 27.78 27.72
N GLY A 4 54.38 27.25 28.55
CA GLY A 4 53.81 25.93 28.35
C GLY A 4 52.56 26.11 27.52
N GLU A 5 52.54 25.58 26.30
CA GLU A 5 51.46 25.82 25.34
C GLU A 5 50.92 24.48 24.82
N THR A 6 49.82 24.05 25.44
CA THR A 6 48.77 23.14 24.96
C THR A 6 49.10 22.13 23.85
N ASP A 7 49.84 21.09 24.22
CA ASP A 7 49.96 19.85 23.44
C ASP A 7 48.67 19.00 23.58
N THR A 8 47.57 19.51 23.02
CA THR A 8 46.26 18.86 23.07
C THR A 8 45.96 18.12 21.77
N ALA A 9 45.20 17.02 21.85
CA ALA A 9 44.79 16.25 20.66
C ALA A 9 44.07 17.13 19.62
N THR A 10 43.33 18.14 20.08
CA THR A 10 42.64 19.12 19.25
C THR A 10 43.61 20.04 18.49
N ALA A 11 44.69 20.48 19.14
CA ALA A 11 45.74 21.27 18.49
C ALA A 11 46.46 20.46 17.39
N ARG A 12 46.83 19.21 17.70
CA ARG A 12 47.44 18.29 16.72
C ARG A 12 46.52 17.99 15.54
N LEU A 13 45.21 17.83 15.77
CA LEU A 13 44.21 17.62 14.71
C LEU A 13 44.05 18.84 13.82
N SER A 14 44.05 20.04 14.42
CA SER A 14 43.99 21.30 13.67
C SER A 14 45.22 21.49 12.79
N GLU A 15 46.41 21.19 13.33
CA GLU A 15 47.69 21.26 12.63
C GLU A 15 47.77 20.24 11.50
N LEU A 16 47.33 18.99 11.74
CA LEU A 16 47.22 17.96 10.71
C LEU A 16 46.25 18.37 9.59
N GLY A 17 45.12 19.00 9.95
CA GLY A 17 44.15 19.53 8.99
C GLY A 17 44.69 20.71 8.16
N ALA A 18 45.57 21.53 8.73
CA ALA A 18 46.29 22.58 7.98
C ALA A 18 47.35 21.97 7.05
N PHE A 19 48.11 20.98 7.54
CA PHE A 19 49.13 20.27 6.79
C PHE A 19 48.57 19.55 5.56
N LEU A 20 47.48 18.80 5.70
CA LEU A 20 46.85 18.05 4.58
C LEU A 20 46.23 18.96 3.52
N ARG A 21 45.83 20.19 3.89
CA ARG A 21 45.36 21.20 2.93
C ARG A 21 46.49 21.81 2.11
N ASN A 22 47.65 22.04 2.73
CA ASN A 22 48.80 22.65 2.07
C ASN A 22 49.65 21.64 1.29
N TYR A 23 49.62 20.35 1.69
CA TYR A 23 50.35 19.25 1.06
C TYR A 23 49.40 18.10 0.69
N PRO A 24 48.50 18.30 -0.29
CA PRO A 24 47.59 17.25 -0.72
C PRO A 24 48.39 16.05 -1.27
N VAL A 25 48.07 14.85 -0.76
CA VAL A 25 48.74 13.61 -1.17
C VAL A 25 48.48 13.36 -2.66
N LYS A 26 49.51 13.56 -3.49
CA LYS A 26 49.48 13.24 -4.92
C LYS A 26 50.10 11.87 -5.15
N SER A 27 49.39 10.80 -4.82
CA SER A 27 49.76 9.45 -5.27
C SER A 27 48.85 9.02 -6.42
N ALA A 28 49.44 8.63 -7.55
CA ALA A 28 48.73 8.10 -8.72
C ALA A 28 48.24 6.64 -8.56
N ALA A 29 48.34 6.06 -7.37
CA ALA A 29 47.79 4.75 -7.04
C ALA A 29 47.43 4.72 -5.55
N GLY A 30 46.16 4.96 -5.22
CA GLY A 30 45.68 4.95 -3.84
C GLY A 30 44.30 5.60 -3.71
N HIS A 31 43.29 4.78 -3.47
CA HIS A 31 41.88 5.11 -3.38
C HIS A 31 41.59 6.26 -2.38
N SER A 32 41.11 7.42 -2.87
CA SER A 32 40.38 8.39 -2.05
C SER A 32 38.89 8.29 -2.36
N TYR A 33 38.12 7.78 -1.40
CA TYR A 33 36.67 7.55 -1.42
C TYR A 33 35.82 8.84 -1.29
N ILE A 34 36.38 9.99 -1.63
CA ILE A 34 35.64 11.26 -1.61
C ILE A 34 35.33 11.60 -3.06
N SER A 35 34.22 11.06 -3.57
CA SER A 35 33.70 11.42 -4.88
C SER A 35 33.37 12.92 -4.89
N ALA A 36 33.62 13.57 -6.03
CA ALA A 36 33.15 14.94 -6.31
C ALA A 36 31.64 14.97 -6.62
N GLU A 37 30.90 13.93 -6.24
CA GLU A 37 29.46 13.88 -6.40
C GLU A 37 28.80 14.83 -5.40
N PRO A 38 27.70 15.50 -5.78
CA PRO A 38 26.95 16.35 -4.87
C PRO A 38 26.63 15.59 -3.58
N ARG A 39 27.15 16.11 -2.46
CA ARG A 39 26.83 15.62 -1.12
C ARG A 39 25.31 15.59 -0.98
N ALA A 40 24.75 14.42 -0.68
CA ALA A 40 23.32 14.28 -0.44
C ALA A 40 22.88 15.32 0.60
N THR A 41 21.95 16.18 0.21
CA THR A 41 21.32 17.16 1.10
C THR A 41 20.76 16.41 2.30
N PRO A 42 20.97 16.88 3.54
CA PRO A 42 20.33 16.27 4.70
C PRO A 42 18.82 16.22 4.45
N ALA A 43 18.28 15.01 4.28
CA ALA A 43 16.84 14.83 4.15
C ALA A 43 16.20 15.34 5.44
N ALA A 44 15.15 16.16 5.32
CA ALA A 44 14.32 16.52 6.45
C ALA A 44 13.91 15.23 7.19
N PRO A 45 13.82 15.25 8.54
CA PRO A 45 13.45 14.07 9.29
C PRO A 45 12.13 13.53 8.74
N ALA A 46 12.14 12.25 8.35
CA ALA A 46 10.93 11.58 7.89
C ALA A 46 9.86 11.70 8.98
N LEU A 47 8.60 11.94 8.59
CA LEU A 47 7.47 11.88 9.51
C LEU A 47 7.52 10.54 10.28
N PRO A 48 7.14 10.51 11.57
CA PRO A 48 7.21 9.29 12.38
C PRO A 48 6.22 8.21 11.90
N TYR A 49 5.39 8.51 10.91
CA TYR A 49 4.44 7.60 10.28
C TYR A 49 4.37 7.84 8.76
N ASN A 50 3.82 6.87 8.03
CA ASN A 50 3.61 6.98 6.58
C ASN A 50 2.31 7.75 6.26
N PRO A 51 2.39 9.00 5.75
CA PRO A 51 1.19 9.80 5.47
C PRO A 51 0.27 9.18 4.41
N ASN A 52 0.80 8.32 3.52
CA ASN A 52 -0.01 7.63 2.53
C ASN A 52 -0.93 6.56 3.12
N VAL A 53 -0.57 6.01 4.29
CA VAL A 53 -1.42 5.07 5.04
C VAL A 53 -2.55 5.84 5.73
N GLU A 54 -2.23 6.98 6.35
CA GLU A 54 -3.24 7.84 6.98
C GLU A 54 -4.28 8.34 5.96
N ASN A 55 -3.81 8.88 4.82
CA ASN A 55 -4.69 9.34 3.74
C ASN A 55 -5.59 8.23 3.22
N HIS A 56 -5.07 7.01 3.13
CA HIS A 56 -5.86 5.86 2.71
C HIS A 56 -6.93 5.46 3.72
N ILE A 57 -6.58 5.37 5.01
CA ILE A 57 -7.54 5.08 6.07
C ILE A 57 -8.68 6.11 6.05
N ARG A 58 -8.32 7.39 5.91
CA ARG A 58 -9.30 8.49 5.79
C ARG A 58 -10.21 8.33 4.57
N ALA A 59 -9.64 7.99 3.41
CA ALA A 59 -10.42 7.76 2.19
C ALA A 59 -11.38 6.57 2.33
N CYS A 60 -10.93 5.46 2.93
CA CYS A 60 -11.77 4.29 3.19
C CYS A 60 -12.92 4.62 4.16
N ALA A 61 -12.63 5.34 5.24
CA ALA A 61 -13.63 5.81 6.19
C ALA A 61 -14.67 6.72 5.53
N GLN A 62 -14.23 7.67 4.70
CA GLN A 62 -15.11 8.55 3.93
C GLN A 62 -16.01 7.78 2.98
N GLU A 63 -15.47 6.80 2.26
CA GLU A 63 -16.24 5.96 1.34
C GLU A 63 -17.33 5.15 2.07
N ILE A 64 -16.97 4.51 3.19
CA ILE A 64 -17.94 3.78 4.03
C ILE A 64 -19.06 4.71 4.48
N THR A 65 -18.69 5.90 4.95
CA THR A 65 -19.64 6.91 5.44
C THR A 65 -20.57 7.38 4.33
N GLN A 66 -20.02 7.74 3.17
CA GLN A 66 -20.78 8.22 2.03
C GLN A 66 -21.74 7.16 1.50
N HIS A 67 -21.28 5.91 1.37
CA HIS A 67 -22.13 4.81 0.93
C HIS A 67 -23.26 4.54 1.93
N THR A 68 -22.94 4.50 3.22
CA THR A 68 -23.93 4.22 4.27
C THR A 68 -24.99 5.31 4.36
N LEU A 69 -24.59 6.59 4.34
CA LEU A 69 -25.55 7.71 4.38
C LEU A 69 -26.38 7.83 3.10
N ALA A 70 -25.84 7.45 1.94
CA ALA A 70 -26.60 7.41 0.70
C ALA A 70 -27.68 6.31 0.73
N ALA A 71 -27.35 5.13 1.29
CA ALA A 71 -28.27 4.01 1.42
C ALA A 71 -29.28 4.18 2.58
N ASN A 72 -28.86 4.84 3.66
CA ASN A 72 -29.65 5.11 4.85
C ASN A 72 -29.33 6.53 5.39
N PRO A 73 -30.11 7.55 4.99
CA PRO A 73 -29.90 8.93 5.44
C PRO A 73 -30.04 9.12 6.96
N ASP A 74 -30.77 8.24 7.63
CA ASP A 74 -30.99 8.26 9.09
C ASP A 74 -29.95 7.43 9.85
N ALA A 75 -28.86 7.02 9.20
CA ALA A 75 -27.78 6.30 9.87
C ALA A 75 -27.24 7.13 11.04
N GLY A 76 -27.10 6.48 12.20
CA GLY A 76 -26.63 7.11 13.43
C GLY A 76 -25.20 7.67 13.31
N PRO A 77 -24.68 8.31 14.38
CA PRO A 77 -23.33 8.87 14.36
C PRO A 77 -22.27 7.82 14.04
N LEU A 78 -21.20 8.24 13.38
CA LEU A 78 -20.05 7.36 13.15
C LEU A 78 -19.49 6.88 14.48
N PRO A 79 -19.02 5.62 14.54
CA PRO A 79 -18.36 5.12 15.73
C PRO A 79 -16.98 5.79 15.94
N ASP A 80 -16.59 5.96 17.21
CA ASP A 80 -15.28 6.53 17.57
C ASP A 80 -14.11 5.60 17.20
N LYS A 81 -14.37 4.28 17.18
CA LYS A 81 -13.35 3.25 16.94
C LYS A 81 -13.37 2.83 15.48
N VAL A 82 -12.23 2.97 14.78
CA VAL A 82 -12.05 2.55 13.38
C VAL A 82 -12.45 1.09 13.15
N ALA A 83 -12.18 0.20 14.10
CA ALA A 83 -12.54 -1.21 14.00
C ALA A 83 -14.05 -1.47 13.86
N ALA A 84 -14.90 -0.54 14.32
CA ALA A 84 -16.36 -0.67 14.28
C ALA A 84 -16.99 -0.11 12.99
N TYR A 85 -16.21 0.45 12.06
CA TYR A 85 -16.75 1.13 10.86
C TYR A 85 -17.48 0.15 9.93
N TYR A 86 -16.91 -1.04 9.71
CA TYR A 86 -17.53 -2.05 8.86
C TYR A 86 -18.78 -2.65 9.51
N ASP A 87 -18.76 -2.88 10.83
CA ASP A 87 -19.95 -3.33 11.56
C ASP A 87 -21.06 -2.29 11.48
N TRP A 88 -20.75 -1.01 11.72
CA TRP A 88 -21.68 0.10 11.57
C TRP A 88 -22.27 0.19 10.15
N MET A 89 -21.45 0.05 9.11
CA MET A 89 -21.93 0.00 7.72
C MET A 89 -22.88 -1.18 7.51
N ARG A 90 -22.50 -2.39 7.96
CA ARG A 90 -23.32 -3.60 7.80
C ARG A 90 -24.67 -3.46 8.51
N GLU A 91 -24.69 -2.92 9.72
CA GLU A 91 -25.91 -2.68 10.49
C GLU A 91 -26.82 -1.65 9.80
N ASN A 92 -26.27 -0.51 9.38
CA ASN A 92 -27.06 0.58 8.80
C ASN A 92 -27.48 0.33 7.35
N THR A 93 -26.86 -0.62 6.64
CA THR A 93 -27.24 -1.03 5.28
C THR A 93 -28.07 -2.32 5.25
N ALA A 94 -28.27 -3.02 6.38
CA ALA A 94 -28.99 -4.29 6.43
C ALA A 94 -30.44 -4.22 5.92
N HIS A 95 -31.08 -3.04 6.03
CA HIS A 95 -32.45 -2.80 5.59
C HIS A 95 -32.53 -2.07 4.24
N ALA A 96 -31.38 -1.70 3.67
CA ALA A 96 -31.31 -1.02 2.37
C ALA A 96 -31.62 -2.00 1.22
N SER A 97 -31.63 -1.50 -0.01
CA SER A 97 -31.86 -2.32 -1.20
C SER A 97 -30.80 -3.43 -1.33
N GLU A 98 -31.12 -4.51 -2.06
CA GLU A 98 -30.15 -5.59 -2.30
C GLU A 98 -28.89 -5.10 -3.01
N GLU A 99 -29.02 -4.05 -3.84
CA GLU A 99 -27.93 -3.39 -4.54
C GLU A 99 -27.01 -2.63 -3.57
N ASP A 100 -27.58 -1.90 -2.61
CA ASP A 100 -26.80 -1.18 -1.59
C ASP A 100 -26.07 -2.14 -0.65
N GLN A 101 -26.74 -3.23 -0.26
CA GLN A 101 -26.12 -4.31 0.50
C GLN A 101 -24.99 -4.98 -0.30
N PHE A 102 -25.21 -5.21 -1.61
CA PHE A 102 -24.19 -5.79 -2.49
C PHE A 102 -22.97 -4.88 -2.56
N ARG A 103 -23.20 -3.59 -2.77
CA ARG A 103 -22.14 -2.59 -2.84
C ARG A 103 -21.37 -2.48 -1.52
N ALA A 104 -22.05 -2.55 -0.37
CA ALA A 104 -21.41 -2.57 0.95
C ALA A 104 -20.45 -3.78 1.09
N GLU A 105 -20.89 -4.99 0.71
CA GLU A 105 -20.04 -6.19 0.73
C GLU A 105 -18.82 -6.05 -0.20
N VAL A 106 -19.00 -5.44 -1.37
CA VAL A 106 -17.90 -5.19 -2.33
C VAL A 106 -16.89 -4.18 -1.78
N ILE A 107 -17.36 -3.11 -1.14
CA ILE A 107 -16.50 -2.10 -0.49
C ILE A 107 -15.68 -2.76 0.63
N GLU A 108 -16.33 -3.51 1.53
CA GLU A 108 -15.68 -4.19 2.65
C GLU A 108 -14.57 -5.14 2.15
N TYR A 109 -14.88 -5.99 1.18
CA TYR A 109 -13.91 -6.96 0.67
C TYR A 109 -12.78 -6.30 -0.13
N ARG A 110 -13.07 -5.27 -0.94
CA ARG A 110 -12.04 -4.52 -1.68
C ARG A 110 -11.07 -3.85 -0.71
N GLN A 111 -11.58 -3.10 0.27
CA GLN A 111 -10.76 -2.39 1.23
C GLN A 111 -9.94 -3.37 2.09
N TRP A 112 -10.50 -4.53 2.44
CA TRP A 112 -9.74 -5.58 3.11
C TRP A 112 -8.50 -6.04 2.30
N LEU A 113 -8.64 -6.23 0.98
CA LEU A 113 -7.49 -6.53 0.11
C LEU A 113 -6.48 -5.38 0.08
N GLU A 114 -6.94 -4.14 -0.02
CA GLU A 114 -6.09 -2.95 -0.01
C GLU A 114 -5.30 -2.81 1.29
N HIS A 115 -5.95 -3.08 2.42
CA HIS A 115 -5.31 -3.11 3.74
C HIS A 115 -4.24 -4.20 3.83
N CYS A 116 -4.51 -5.40 3.33
CA CYS A 116 -3.51 -6.47 3.28
C CYS A 116 -2.26 -6.02 2.50
N LEU A 117 -2.44 -5.41 1.33
CA LEU A 117 -1.32 -4.92 0.51
C LEU A 117 -0.52 -3.82 1.21
N ARG A 118 -1.20 -2.91 1.91
CA ARG A 118 -0.54 -1.82 2.65
C ARG A 118 0.18 -2.30 3.90
N ALA A 119 -0.32 -3.36 4.54
CA ALA A 119 0.38 -4.07 5.61
C ALA A 119 1.56 -4.92 5.11
N GLY A 120 1.74 -5.03 3.80
CA GLY A 120 2.79 -5.86 3.18
C GLY A 120 2.41 -7.32 2.98
N ASP A 121 1.19 -7.71 3.36
CA ASP A 121 0.67 -9.07 3.24
C ASP A 121 0.18 -9.40 1.82
N ASN A 122 1.16 -9.53 0.92
CA ASN A 122 0.93 -9.89 -0.47
C ASN A 122 0.55 -11.37 -0.64
N GLU A 123 0.96 -12.22 0.30
CA GLU A 123 0.68 -13.66 0.24
C GLU A 123 -0.79 -13.95 0.50
N THR A 124 -1.41 -13.25 1.44
CA THR A 124 -2.86 -13.35 1.65
C THR A 124 -3.62 -12.92 0.39
N VAL A 125 -3.27 -11.78 -0.23
CA VAL A 125 -3.91 -11.33 -1.48
C VAL A 125 -3.71 -12.35 -2.60
N ARG A 126 -2.48 -12.84 -2.80
CA ARG A 126 -2.18 -13.87 -3.80
C ARG A 126 -3.02 -15.14 -3.60
N LYS A 127 -3.14 -15.62 -2.35
CA LYS A 127 -3.95 -16.80 -2.03
C LYS A 127 -5.43 -16.57 -2.35
N GLN A 128 -5.96 -15.39 -2.05
CA GLN A 128 -7.36 -15.08 -2.38
C GLN A 128 -7.61 -14.98 -3.87
N VAL A 129 -6.73 -14.31 -4.61
CA VAL A 129 -6.83 -14.17 -6.07
C VAL A 129 -6.83 -15.55 -6.74
N ARG A 130 -5.96 -16.46 -6.32
CA ARG A 130 -5.86 -17.82 -6.89
C ARG A 130 -7.08 -18.72 -6.61
N ARG A 131 -7.88 -18.38 -5.60
CA ARG A 131 -9.07 -19.15 -5.19
C ARG A 131 -10.35 -18.73 -5.93
N GLN A 132 -10.22 -17.87 -6.93
CA GLN A 132 -11.35 -17.31 -7.65
C GLN A 132 -11.19 -17.58 -9.14
N PRO A 133 -12.27 -17.92 -9.86
CA PRO A 133 -12.23 -17.97 -11.31
C PRO A 133 -12.05 -16.56 -11.88
N CYS A 134 -11.39 -16.47 -13.04
CA CYS A 134 -11.28 -15.23 -13.79
C CYS A 134 -12.68 -14.69 -14.12
N PRO A 135 -13.04 -13.44 -13.76
CA PRO A 135 -14.36 -12.88 -14.06
C PRO A 135 -14.60 -12.62 -15.54
N ALA A 136 -13.57 -12.70 -16.40
CA ALA A 136 -13.71 -12.51 -17.84
C ALA A 136 -13.97 -13.83 -18.57
N CYS A 137 -13.17 -14.87 -18.32
CA CYS A 137 -13.24 -16.14 -19.06
C CYS A 137 -13.62 -17.36 -18.20
N GLY A 138 -13.80 -17.20 -16.89
CA GLY A 138 -14.16 -18.29 -15.96
C GLY A 138 -13.05 -19.26 -15.58
N CYS A 139 -11.84 -19.14 -16.16
CA CYS A 139 -10.75 -20.08 -15.89
C CYS A 139 -10.13 -19.89 -14.48
N TRP A 140 -9.53 -20.95 -13.93
CA TRP A 140 -8.82 -20.94 -12.63
C TRP A 140 -7.34 -20.55 -12.75
N GLY A 141 -7.06 -19.55 -13.58
CA GLY A 141 -5.70 -19.11 -13.94
C GLY A 141 -5.36 -17.71 -13.44
N LEU A 142 -5.90 -17.24 -12.32
CA LEU A 142 -5.55 -15.91 -11.82
C LEU A 142 -4.20 -15.90 -11.09
N MET A 143 -3.32 -15.02 -11.52
CA MET A 143 -2.02 -14.77 -10.92
C MET A 143 -1.93 -13.34 -10.40
N TRP A 144 -1.51 -13.18 -9.14
CA TRP A 144 -1.20 -11.87 -8.58
C TRP A 144 0.21 -11.43 -8.95
N MET A 145 0.33 -10.28 -9.60
CA MET A 145 1.61 -9.63 -9.92
C MET A 145 1.91 -8.59 -8.83
N ARG A 146 2.91 -8.87 -8.00
CA ARG A 146 3.24 -8.06 -6.81
C ARG A 146 3.71 -6.65 -7.20
N GLU A 147 4.48 -6.56 -8.26
CA GLU A 147 5.13 -5.33 -8.74
C GLU A 147 4.08 -4.34 -9.25
N LEU A 148 3.06 -4.85 -9.95
CA LEU A 148 1.98 -4.05 -10.53
C LEU A 148 0.78 -3.91 -9.58
N ARG A 149 0.70 -4.74 -8.53
CA ARG A 149 -0.44 -4.84 -7.61
C ARG A 149 -1.76 -5.09 -8.36
N GLU A 150 -1.70 -6.00 -9.32
CA GLU A 150 -2.83 -6.38 -10.16
C GLU A 150 -2.89 -7.90 -10.34
N ALA A 151 -4.09 -8.41 -10.61
CA ALA A 151 -4.27 -9.80 -10.99
C ALA A 151 -4.32 -9.94 -12.51
N TYR A 152 -3.65 -10.95 -13.04
CA TYR A 152 -3.61 -11.29 -14.44
C TYR A 152 -4.20 -12.67 -14.67
N CYS A 153 -4.96 -12.81 -15.76
CA CYS A 153 -5.38 -14.10 -16.24
C CYS A 153 -4.23 -14.77 -17.00
N THR A 154 -3.84 -15.98 -16.61
CA THR A 154 -2.80 -16.77 -17.29
C THR A 154 -3.34 -17.52 -18.51
N ASN A 155 -4.65 -17.47 -18.78
CA ASN A 155 -5.19 -18.00 -20.02
C ASN A 155 -4.78 -17.08 -21.17
N THR A 156 -3.98 -17.60 -22.11
CA THR A 156 -3.47 -16.87 -23.28
C THR A 156 -4.58 -16.41 -24.22
N GLU A 157 -5.76 -17.02 -24.18
CA GLU A 157 -6.92 -16.61 -24.96
C GLU A 157 -7.74 -15.49 -24.28
N CYS A 158 -7.47 -15.23 -22.99
CA CYS A 158 -8.14 -14.19 -22.23
C CYS A 158 -7.37 -12.88 -22.36
N THR A 159 -7.54 -12.19 -23.49
CA THR A 159 -6.87 -10.92 -23.78
C THR A 159 -7.81 -9.73 -23.69
N ASP A 160 -7.26 -8.55 -23.41
CA ASP A 160 -7.94 -7.27 -23.56
C ASP A 160 -8.02 -6.84 -25.03
N ARG A 161 -8.52 -5.62 -25.26
CA ARG A 161 -8.71 -5.06 -26.61
C ARG A 161 -7.41 -4.84 -27.36
N ASP A 162 -6.29 -4.72 -26.64
CA ASP A 162 -4.97 -4.47 -27.20
C ASP A 162 -4.17 -5.77 -27.38
N GLY A 163 -4.79 -6.92 -27.06
CA GLY A 163 -4.18 -8.24 -27.20
C GLY A 163 -3.29 -8.64 -26.01
N PHE A 164 -3.25 -7.86 -24.94
CA PHE A 164 -2.53 -8.23 -23.71
C PHE A 164 -3.38 -9.12 -22.83
N SER A 165 -2.76 -9.94 -21.97
CA SER A 165 -3.51 -10.73 -20.99
C SER A 165 -4.40 -9.84 -20.13
N THR A 166 -5.66 -10.24 -19.96
CA THR A 166 -6.63 -9.48 -19.17
C THR A 166 -6.10 -9.28 -17.75
N HIS A 167 -5.95 -8.01 -17.36
CA HIS A 167 -5.67 -7.60 -16.00
C HIS A 167 -6.96 -7.21 -15.28
N LEU A 168 -6.98 -7.39 -13.96
CA LEU A 168 -8.15 -7.20 -13.11
C LEU A 168 -7.77 -6.33 -11.92
N SER A 169 -8.51 -5.24 -11.75
CA SER A 169 -8.42 -4.40 -10.57
C SER A 169 -8.98 -5.11 -9.34
N LEU A 170 -8.56 -4.67 -8.15
CA LEU A 170 -9.10 -5.15 -6.87
C LEU A 170 -10.62 -4.96 -6.79
N SER A 171 -11.16 -3.88 -7.35
CA SER A 171 -12.61 -3.64 -7.40
C SER A 171 -13.33 -4.70 -8.20
N ARG A 172 -12.79 -5.09 -9.37
CA ARG A 172 -13.40 -6.14 -10.20
C ARG A 172 -13.31 -7.51 -9.56
N LEU A 173 -12.18 -7.81 -8.90
CA LEU A 173 -12.02 -9.04 -8.10
C LEU A 173 -13.00 -9.07 -6.93
N ALA A 174 -13.16 -7.96 -6.23
CA ALA A 174 -14.08 -7.86 -5.10
C ALA A 174 -15.53 -8.07 -5.52
N HIS A 175 -15.94 -7.43 -6.61
CA HIS A 175 -17.25 -7.65 -7.20
C HIS A 175 -17.47 -9.14 -7.53
N ALA A 176 -16.55 -9.76 -8.27
CA ALA A 176 -16.67 -11.16 -8.66
C ALA A 176 -16.69 -12.12 -7.45
N HIS A 177 -15.90 -11.82 -6.41
CA HIS A 177 -15.89 -12.57 -5.15
C HIS A 177 -17.26 -12.53 -4.47
N VAL A 178 -17.83 -11.35 -4.28
CA VAL A 178 -19.13 -11.17 -3.62
C VAL A 178 -20.25 -11.81 -4.43
N THR A 179 -20.26 -11.63 -5.76
CA THR A 179 -21.21 -12.30 -6.66
C THR A 179 -21.14 -13.82 -6.48
N SER A 180 -19.93 -14.40 -6.52
CA SER A 180 -19.75 -15.85 -6.35
C SER A 180 -20.23 -16.33 -4.98
N ARG A 181 -19.96 -15.59 -3.90
CA ARG A 181 -20.42 -15.93 -2.55
C ARG A 181 -21.94 -15.87 -2.41
N ARG A 182 -22.60 -14.86 -2.98
CA ARG A 182 -24.06 -14.76 -2.95
C ARG A 182 -24.71 -15.91 -3.72
N ASN A 183 -24.21 -16.23 -4.90
CA ASN A 183 -24.70 -17.36 -5.70
C ASN A 183 -24.59 -18.70 -4.93
N LEU A 184 -23.46 -18.93 -4.25
CA LEU A 184 -23.27 -20.11 -3.42
C LEU A 184 -24.20 -20.16 -2.19
N ARG A 185 -24.52 -19.01 -1.59
CA ARG A 185 -25.50 -18.93 -0.49
C ARG A 185 -26.92 -19.24 -0.98
N GLN A 186 -27.30 -18.68 -2.12
CA GLN A 186 -28.62 -18.92 -2.73
C GLN A 186 -28.80 -20.39 -3.11
N ALA A 187 -27.82 -21.00 -3.77
CA ALA A 187 -27.87 -22.41 -4.16
C ALA A 187 -27.92 -23.40 -2.97
N ARG A 188 -27.51 -22.97 -1.77
CA ARG A 188 -27.62 -23.77 -0.53
C ARG A 188 -28.97 -23.61 0.15
N ALA A 189 -29.71 -22.55 -0.15
CA ALA A 189 -31.01 -22.27 0.45
C ALA A 189 -32.17 -22.89 -0.37
N THR A 190 -31.93 -23.17 -1.65
CA THR A 190 -32.82 -23.92 -2.57
C THR A 190 -32.63 -25.41 -2.42
#